data_AF-A0A3D4UXE9-F1
#
_entry.id   AF-A0A3D4UXE9-F1
#
_cell.length_a   1.000
_cell.length_b   1.000
_cell.length_c   1.000
_cell.angle_alpha   90.00
_cell.angle_beta   90.00
_cell.angle_gamma   90.00
#
_symmetry.space_group_name_H-M   'P 1'
#
loop_
_entity.id
_entity.type
_entity.pdbx_description
1 polymer ?
#
loop_
_entity_poly.entity_id
_entity_poly.type
_entity_poly.pdbx_seq_one_letter_code
_entity_poly.pdbx_strand_id
1 'polypeptide(L)'
;VSEIIGTLEVENEEPVIGDSSILQADEIRQRALASFSSQNRAVTRSDYVSLCYRMPSKFGKIKRVNVVQDTSALKRNLNLFVLSESSEGNFITANSTIKNNLKVWLNQYRMLNDTIDILDGKIINYGINFEIIADLESNKFDILSDCINKLIDELSVKNSMGEPVYISQIFKLLNEVSGVVDTTTVTLENKAGGVYSNFFYDIDSNLSSDGRFLKIPADAVAEILVPQADISGVVK
;
A
#
# COMPACT_ATOMS: atom_id res chain seq x y z
N VAL A 1 -13.29 -58.16 5.27
CA VAL A 1 -12.83 -57.44 4.06
C VAL A 1 -12.81 -55.97 4.43
N SER A 2 -11.62 -55.40 4.60
CA SER A 2 -11.41 -54.01 5.06
C SER A 2 -11.42 -53.06 3.86
N GLU A 3 -12.45 -52.24 3.74
CA GLU A 3 -12.41 -51.09 2.82
C GLU A 3 -11.54 -50.01 3.45
N ILE A 4 -10.34 -49.86 2.89
CA ILE A 4 -9.47 -48.72 3.15
C ILE A 4 -10.17 -47.52 2.48
N ILE A 5 -10.74 -46.64 3.28
CA ILE A 5 -11.21 -45.32 2.83
C ILE A 5 -9.93 -44.56 2.45
N GLY A 6 -9.66 -44.46 1.15
CA GLY A 6 -8.50 -43.74 0.64
C GLY A 6 -8.49 -42.32 1.19
N THR A 7 -7.42 -41.96 1.89
CA THR A 7 -7.17 -40.60 2.33
C THR A 7 -7.03 -39.72 1.09
N LEU A 8 -7.94 -38.76 0.94
CA LEU A 8 -7.83 -37.72 -0.08
C LEU A 8 -6.70 -36.79 0.34
N GLU A 9 -5.51 -37.00 -0.21
CA GLU A 9 -4.40 -36.06 -0.09
C GLU A 9 -4.72 -34.86 -0.97
N VAL A 10 -4.93 -33.71 -0.31
CA VAL A 10 -5.12 -32.42 -0.98
C VAL A 10 -3.85 -31.64 -0.74
N GLU A 11 -3.02 -31.54 -1.78
CA GLU A 11 -1.87 -30.63 -1.77
C GLU A 11 -2.36 -29.23 -2.13
N ASN A 12 -1.89 -28.24 -1.38
CA ASN A 12 -2.15 -26.84 -1.69
C ASN A 12 -0.97 -26.29 -2.50
N GLU A 13 -1.14 -26.21 -3.81
CA GLU A 13 -0.10 -25.74 -4.74
C GLU A 13 0.31 -24.29 -4.47
N GLU A 14 -0.60 -23.45 -3.94
CA GLU A 14 -0.32 -22.08 -3.53
C GLU A 14 -0.61 -21.89 -2.03
N PRO A 15 0.41 -21.90 -1.14
CA PRO A 15 0.19 -21.64 0.27
C PRO A 15 -0.47 -20.28 0.45
N VAL A 16 -1.35 -20.18 1.45
CA VAL A 16 -1.98 -18.90 1.79
C VAL A 16 -0.87 -17.96 2.25
N ILE A 17 -0.55 -16.98 1.41
CA ILE A 17 0.41 -15.93 1.73
C ILE A 17 -0.30 -14.88 2.60
N GLY A 18 0.46 -14.23 3.48
CA GLY A 18 -0.08 -13.21 4.35
C GLY A 18 0.53 -13.32 5.73
N ASP A 19 1.85 -13.08 5.78
CA ASP A 19 2.39 -12.63 7.04
C ASP A 19 1.87 -11.20 7.28
N SER A 20 1.63 -10.85 8.53
CA SER A 20 1.37 -9.46 8.86
C SER A 20 2.51 -8.97 9.69
N SER A 21 3.24 -8.00 9.14
CA SER A 21 3.93 -7.04 10.00
C SER A 21 2.97 -6.58 11.10
N ILE A 22 3.51 -6.39 12.31
CA ILE A 22 2.73 -5.91 13.45
C ILE A 22 2.00 -4.63 13.03
N LEU A 23 0.67 -4.62 13.17
CA LEU A 23 -0.14 -3.46 12.86
C LEU A 23 0.31 -2.28 13.70
N GLN A 24 0.62 -1.15 13.07
CA GLN A 24 0.97 0.07 13.81
C GLN A 24 -0.27 0.62 14.54
N ALA A 25 -0.05 1.36 15.62
CA ALA A 25 -1.13 1.88 16.47
C ALA A 25 -2.17 2.72 15.70
N ASP A 26 -1.73 3.48 14.70
CA ASP A 26 -2.60 4.31 13.88
C ASP A 26 -3.48 3.47 12.93
N GLU A 27 -2.92 2.41 12.36
CA GLU A 27 -3.66 1.46 11.52
C GLU A 27 -4.72 0.72 12.34
N ILE A 28 -4.39 0.32 13.57
CA ILE A 28 -5.36 -0.28 14.50
C ILE A 28 -6.49 0.70 14.80
N ARG A 29 -6.16 1.97 15.09
CA ARG A 29 -7.16 3.01 15.40
C ARG A 29 -8.13 3.20 14.23
N GLN A 30 -7.60 3.35 13.01
CA GLN A 30 -8.43 3.54 11.80
C GLN A 30 -9.35 2.33 11.55
N ARG A 31 -8.81 1.11 11.64
CA ARG A 31 -9.59 -0.13 11.44
C ARG A 31 -10.66 -0.33 12.51
N ALA A 32 -10.36 -0.01 13.77
CA ALA A 32 -11.30 -0.15 14.88
C ALA A 32 -12.52 0.79 14.72
N LEU A 33 -12.28 2.06 14.38
CA LEU A 33 -13.34 3.04 14.15
C LEU A 33 -14.25 2.63 12.99
N ALA A 34 -13.66 2.21 11.87
CA ALA A 34 -14.42 1.81 10.68
C ALA A 34 -15.17 0.48 10.89
N SER A 35 -14.62 -0.45 11.69
CA SER A 35 -15.33 -1.66 12.07
C SER A 35 -16.56 -1.36 12.95
N PHE A 36 -16.44 -0.42 13.89
CA PHE A 36 -17.54 -0.04 14.78
C PHE A 36 -18.71 0.58 14.01
N SER A 37 -18.44 1.43 13.01
CA SER A 37 -19.49 2.06 12.20
C SER A 37 -20.24 1.09 11.31
N SER A 38 -19.57 0.03 10.81
CA SER A 38 -20.12 -0.88 9.80
C SER A 38 -21.25 -1.81 10.29
N GLN A 39 -21.53 -1.90 11.60
CA GLN A 39 -22.56 -2.77 12.19
C GLN A 39 -22.63 -4.20 11.60
N ASN A 40 -21.47 -4.77 11.23
CA ASN A 40 -21.36 -6.09 10.58
C ASN A 40 -22.10 -6.24 9.24
N ARG A 41 -22.35 -5.15 8.50
CA ARG A 41 -22.86 -5.20 7.13
C ARG A 41 -22.08 -4.24 6.25
N ALA A 42 -21.82 -4.64 5.00
CA ALA A 42 -21.22 -3.72 4.04
C ALA A 42 -22.28 -3.00 3.20
N VAL A 43 -22.31 -1.67 3.33
CA VAL A 43 -23.17 -0.78 2.54
C VAL A 43 -22.32 0.29 1.86
N THR A 44 -21.34 0.84 2.59
CA THR A 44 -20.43 1.88 2.12
C THR A 44 -19.07 1.30 1.71
N ARG A 45 -18.28 2.07 0.94
CA ARG A 45 -16.90 1.71 0.57
C ARG A 45 -16.05 1.38 1.80
N SER A 46 -16.13 2.18 2.85
CA SER A 46 -15.38 1.96 4.10
C SER A 46 -15.78 0.67 4.81
N ASP A 47 -17.04 0.26 4.73
CA ASP A 47 -17.49 -1.00 5.33
C ASP A 47 -16.90 -2.20 4.59
N TYR A 48 -16.89 -2.17 3.25
CA TYR A 48 -16.27 -3.23 2.45
C TYR A 48 -14.77 -3.35 2.76
N VAL A 49 -14.05 -2.22 2.82
CA VAL A 49 -12.63 -2.17 3.21
C VAL A 49 -12.43 -2.78 4.61
N SER A 50 -13.25 -2.38 5.57
CA SER A 50 -13.17 -2.87 6.95
C SER A 50 -13.43 -4.37 7.06
N LEU A 51 -14.42 -4.89 6.33
CA LEU A 51 -14.71 -6.32 6.30
C LEU A 51 -13.57 -7.15 5.71
N CYS A 52 -12.89 -6.64 4.68
CA CYS A 52 -11.71 -7.30 4.11
C CYS A 52 -10.60 -7.42 5.16
N TYR A 53 -10.34 -6.34 5.92
CA TYR A 53 -9.34 -6.35 6.99
C TYR A 53 -9.72 -7.22 8.19
N ARG A 54 -11.01 -7.54 8.36
CA ARG A 54 -11.54 -8.41 9.41
C ARG A 54 -11.53 -9.89 9.04
N MET A 55 -11.16 -10.25 7.81
CA MET A 55 -11.08 -11.65 7.41
C MET A 55 -10.10 -12.40 8.33
N PRO A 56 -10.50 -13.53 8.93
CA PRO A 56 -9.62 -14.31 9.78
C PRO A 56 -8.32 -14.73 9.07
N SER A 57 -7.19 -14.61 9.76
CA SER A 57 -5.85 -14.87 9.20
C SER A 57 -5.68 -16.27 8.59
N LYS A 58 -6.41 -17.27 9.09
CA LYS A 58 -6.42 -18.64 8.55
C LYS A 58 -6.86 -18.74 7.08
N PHE A 59 -7.56 -17.72 6.58
CA PHE A 59 -8.04 -17.65 5.20
C PHE A 59 -7.16 -16.77 4.30
N GLY A 60 -6.10 -16.20 4.87
CA GLY A 60 -5.24 -15.21 4.23
C GLY A 60 -5.35 -13.85 4.87
N LYS A 61 -4.34 -13.01 4.64
CA LYS A 61 -4.34 -11.63 5.06
C LYS A 61 -4.20 -10.70 3.86
N ILE A 62 -5.02 -9.66 3.89
CA ILE A 62 -4.99 -8.56 2.94
C ILE A 62 -4.41 -7.36 3.68
N LYS A 63 -3.37 -6.77 3.11
CA LYS A 63 -2.71 -5.60 3.72
C LYS A 63 -3.35 -4.31 3.26
N ARG A 64 -3.67 -4.19 1.97
CA ARG A 64 -4.36 -3.02 1.40
C ARG A 64 -5.50 -3.45 0.51
N VAL A 65 -6.61 -2.75 0.63
CA VAL A 65 -7.79 -2.94 -0.20
C VAL A 65 -8.41 -1.61 -0.53
N ASN A 66 -8.98 -1.53 -1.72
CA ASN A 66 -9.85 -0.44 -2.08
C ASN A 66 -11.03 -0.91 -2.91
N VAL A 67 -12.13 -0.17 -2.85
CA VAL A 67 -13.37 -0.49 -3.58
C VAL A 67 -13.74 0.68 -4.45
N VAL A 68 -13.98 0.38 -5.73
CA VAL A 68 -14.46 1.34 -6.72
C VAL A 68 -15.74 0.79 -7.33
N GLN A 69 -16.78 1.62 -7.39
CA GLN A 69 -18.00 1.25 -8.09
C GLN A 69 -17.79 1.37 -9.59
N ASP A 70 -18.14 0.31 -10.32
CA ASP A 70 -18.18 0.35 -11.78
C ASP A 70 -19.43 1.10 -12.24
N THR A 71 -19.23 2.26 -12.86
CA THR A 71 -20.30 3.12 -13.39
C THR A 71 -20.80 2.66 -14.76
N SER A 72 -20.08 1.77 -15.43
CA SER A 72 -20.42 1.25 -16.75
C SER A 72 -21.33 0.01 -16.70
N ALA A 73 -21.40 -0.65 -15.54
CA ALA A 73 -22.20 -1.85 -15.35
C ALA A 73 -23.70 -1.55 -15.21
N LEU A 74 -24.54 -2.38 -15.85
CA LEU A 74 -26.01 -2.34 -15.75
C LEU A 74 -26.55 -2.65 -14.35
N LYS A 75 -25.77 -3.40 -13.55
CA LYS A 75 -26.05 -3.70 -12.14
C LYS A 75 -25.00 -3.01 -11.28
N ARG A 76 -25.30 -2.78 -10.00
CA ARG A 76 -24.36 -2.21 -9.04
C ARG A 76 -23.20 -3.19 -8.82
N ASN A 77 -22.13 -3.01 -9.59
CA ASN A 77 -20.93 -3.81 -9.53
C ASN A 77 -19.81 -3.05 -8.81
N LEU A 78 -19.11 -3.75 -7.92
CA LEU A 78 -18.03 -3.22 -7.10
C LEU A 78 -16.74 -3.95 -7.45
N ASN A 79 -15.76 -3.19 -7.91
CA ASN A 79 -14.40 -3.66 -8.14
C ASN A 79 -13.59 -3.47 -6.87
N LEU A 80 -13.18 -4.58 -6.27
CA LEU A 80 -12.29 -4.64 -5.12
C LEU A 80 -10.86 -4.87 -5.61
N PHE A 81 -9.98 -3.90 -5.39
CA PHE A 81 -8.55 -4.05 -5.63
C PHE A 81 -7.86 -4.49 -4.35
N VAL A 82 -7.09 -5.58 -4.39
CA VAL A 82 -6.46 -6.17 -3.20
C VAL A 82 -4.95 -6.34 -3.37
N LEU A 83 -4.22 -6.12 -2.28
CA LEU A 83 -2.80 -6.43 -2.15
C LEU A 83 -2.54 -7.13 -0.81
N SER A 84 -1.65 -8.12 -0.86
CA SER A 84 -1.13 -8.84 0.31
C SER A 84 0.28 -8.34 0.64
N GLU A 85 0.88 -8.93 1.67
CA GLU A 85 2.21 -8.58 2.16
C GLU A 85 3.09 -9.84 2.16
N SER A 86 4.35 -9.69 1.76
CA SER A 86 5.36 -10.74 1.86
C SER A 86 5.90 -10.88 3.29
N SER A 87 6.65 -11.94 3.57
CA SER A 87 7.37 -12.11 4.85
C SER A 87 8.39 -11.00 5.12
N GLU A 88 8.86 -10.31 4.08
CA GLU A 88 9.78 -9.17 4.17
C GLU A 88 9.04 -7.86 4.47
N GLY A 89 7.71 -7.91 4.55
CA GLY A 89 6.89 -6.74 4.76
C GLY A 89 6.71 -5.90 3.51
N ASN A 90 6.92 -6.42 2.29
CA ASN A 90 6.72 -5.71 1.00
C ASN A 90 5.35 -5.99 0.40
N PHE A 91 4.80 -5.10 -0.43
CA PHE A 91 3.55 -5.39 -1.11
C PHE A 91 3.71 -6.48 -2.18
N ILE A 92 2.75 -7.39 -2.23
CA ILE A 92 2.66 -8.43 -3.25
C ILE A 92 1.22 -8.57 -3.74
N THR A 93 1.06 -9.07 -4.95
CA THR A 93 -0.26 -9.45 -5.48
C THR A 93 -0.86 -10.59 -4.66
N ALA A 94 -2.16 -10.53 -4.40
CA ALA A 94 -2.84 -11.60 -3.68
C ALA A 94 -2.99 -12.84 -4.56
N ASN A 95 -2.70 -14.02 -4.02
CA ASN A 95 -2.88 -15.27 -4.75
C ASN A 95 -4.37 -15.60 -4.99
N SER A 96 -4.62 -16.57 -5.87
CA SER A 96 -5.98 -16.94 -6.27
C SER A 96 -6.81 -17.48 -5.10
N THR A 97 -6.18 -18.25 -4.21
CA THR A 97 -6.79 -18.83 -3.00
C THR A 97 -7.32 -17.78 -2.04
N ILE A 98 -6.54 -16.73 -1.73
CA ILE A 98 -6.94 -15.63 -0.84
C ILE A 98 -8.13 -14.88 -1.44
N LYS A 99 -8.12 -14.63 -2.75
CA LYS A 99 -9.24 -13.95 -3.44
C LYS A 99 -10.53 -14.77 -3.37
N ASN A 100 -10.45 -16.09 -3.56
CA ASN A 100 -11.60 -16.99 -3.43
C ASN A 100 -12.14 -17.02 -2.00
N ASN A 101 -11.26 -17.10 -1.00
CA ASN A 101 -11.66 -17.03 0.41
C ASN A 101 -12.32 -15.68 0.75
N LEU A 102 -11.74 -14.58 0.28
CA LEU A 102 -12.30 -13.24 0.46
C LEU A 102 -13.69 -13.13 -0.16
N LYS A 103 -13.89 -13.70 -1.35
CA LYS A 103 -15.19 -13.74 -2.02
C LYS A 103 -16.24 -14.45 -1.15
N VAL A 104 -15.91 -15.61 -0.60
CA VAL A 104 -16.81 -16.35 0.31
C VAL A 104 -17.10 -15.54 1.57
N TRP A 105 -16.08 -14.91 2.16
CA TRP A 105 -16.22 -14.05 3.34
C TRP A 105 -17.15 -12.85 3.09
N LEU A 106 -16.90 -12.07 2.03
CA LEU A 106 -17.69 -10.88 1.71
C LEU A 106 -19.14 -11.22 1.32
N ASN A 107 -19.37 -12.36 0.70
CA ASN A 107 -20.72 -12.82 0.35
C ASN A 107 -21.65 -12.97 1.57
N GLN A 108 -21.10 -13.19 2.77
CA GLN A 108 -21.89 -13.32 4.00
C GLN A 108 -22.41 -11.97 4.52
N TYR A 109 -21.79 -10.86 4.09
CA TYR A 109 -22.01 -9.53 4.67
C TYR A 109 -22.42 -8.45 3.65
N ARG A 110 -22.29 -8.73 2.34
CA ARG A 110 -22.66 -7.80 1.26
C ARG A 110 -24.17 -7.57 1.15
N MET A 111 -24.56 -6.49 0.48
CA MET A 111 -25.95 -6.31 0.07
C MET A 111 -26.32 -7.30 -1.05
N LEU A 112 -27.54 -7.84 -1.03
CA LEU A 112 -28.01 -8.83 -2.02
C LEU A 112 -27.88 -8.35 -3.47
N ASN A 113 -28.09 -7.05 -3.69
CA ASN A 113 -28.09 -6.44 -5.02
C ASN A 113 -26.69 -6.07 -5.54
N ASP A 114 -25.67 -6.08 -4.68
CA ASP A 114 -24.31 -5.70 -5.06
C ASP A 114 -23.54 -6.90 -5.59
N THR A 115 -22.93 -6.80 -6.76
CA THR A 115 -21.95 -7.79 -7.25
C THR A 115 -20.54 -7.32 -6.93
N ILE A 116 -19.64 -8.27 -6.67
CA ILE A 116 -18.26 -7.99 -6.26
C ILE A 116 -17.31 -8.76 -7.16
N ASP A 117 -16.43 -8.00 -7.82
CA ASP A 117 -15.29 -8.50 -8.57
C ASP A 117 -14.01 -8.16 -7.82
N ILE A 118 -13.15 -9.16 -7.58
CA ILE A 118 -11.90 -8.99 -6.84
C ILE A 118 -10.76 -9.03 -7.86
N LEU A 119 -10.01 -7.94 -7.94
CA LEU A 119 -8.95 -7.67 -8.90
C LEU A 119 -7.62 -7.42 -8.17
N ASP A 120 -6.51 -7.63 -8.88
CA ASP A 120 -5.19 -7.29 -8.37
C ASP A 120 -4.99 -5.78 -8.32
N GLY A 121 -4.55 -5.29 -7.16
CA GLY A 121 -4.01 -3.94 -7.06
C GLY A 121 -2.67 -3.82 -7.78
N LYS A 122 -2.35 -2.62 -8.23
CA LYS A 122 -1.04 -2.29 -8.81
C LYS A 122 -0.12 -1.73 -7.75
N ILE A 123 1.16 -2.07 -7.85
CA ILE A 123 2.21 -1.52 -6.99
C ILE A 123 3.02 -0.56 -7.86
N ILE A 124 3.04 0.71 -7.47
CA ILE A 124 3.88 1.75 -8.07
C ILE A 124 5.09 1.91 -7.16
N ASN A 125 6.24 1.41 -7.62
CA ASN A 125 7.48 1.66 -6.90
C ASN A 125 8.06 3.02 -7.30
N TYR A 126 8.49 3.77 -6.30
CA TYR A 126 9.10 5.07 -6.52
C TYR A 126 10.32 5.29 -5.62
N GLY A 127 11.25 6.12 -6.09
CA GLY A 127 12.37 6.65 -5.34
C GLY A 127 12.23 8.16 -5.11
N ILE A 128 12.99 8.68 -4.16
CA ILE A 128 13.02 10.10 -3.79
C ILE A 128 14.42 10.62 -4.02
N ASN A 129 14.54 11.64 -4.87
CA ASN A 129 15.79 12.37 -5.08
C ASN A 129 15.63 13.80 -4.57
N PHE A 130 16.48 14.22 -3.64
CA PHE A 130 16.39 15.54 -3.04
C PHE A 130 17.72 16.32 -3.06
N GLU A 131 17.60 17.64 -2.97
CA GLU A 131 18.74 18.54 -2.87
C GLU A 131 18.50 19.50 -1.71
N ILE A 132 19.47 19.61 -0.81
CA ILE A 132 19.41 20.45 0.39
C ILE A 132 20.62 21.37 0.50
N ILE A 133 20.43 22.49 1.18
CA ILE A 133 21.48 23.45 1.55
C ILE A 133 21.79 23.24 3.02
N ALA A 134 23.05 22.90 3.32
CA ALA A 134 23.51 22.72 4.70
C ALA A 134 24.10 24.01 5.28
N ASP A 135 24.04 24.13 6.60
CA ASP A 135 24.76 25.18 7.33
C ASP A 135 26.29 24.98 7.21
N LEU A 136 27.03 26.08 7.20
CA LEU A 136 28.48 26.13 7.00
C LEU A 136 29.26 25.44 8.13
N GLU A 137 28.69 25.39 9.33
CA GLU A 137 29.32 24.82 10.52
C GLU A 137 29.11 23.31 10.66
N SER A 138 28.22 22.72 9.86
CA SER A 138 27.81 21.33 9.98
C SER A 138 28.49 20.40 8.97
N ASN A 139 28.68 19.13 9.35
CA ASN A 139 29.24 18.12 8.44
C ASN A 139 28.17 17.66 7.44
N LYS A 140 28.45 17.85 6.13
CA LYS A 140 27.54 17.51 5.04
C LYS A 140 27.18 16.01 5.01
N PHE A 141 28.11 15.13 5.36
CA PHE A 141 27.85 13.68 5.37
C PHE A 141 26.89 13.26 6.48
N ASP A 142 27.01 13.90 7.64
CA ASP A 142 26.18 13.60 8.80
C ASP A 142 24.75 14.11 8.53
N ILE A 143 24.60 15.35 8.03
CA ILE A 143 23.29 15.90 7.63
C ILE A 143 22.60 15.02 6.59
N LEU A 144 23.33 14.59 5.54
CA LEU A 144 22.74 13.75 4.51
C LEU A 144 22.21 12.43 5.09
N SER A 145 22.99 11.82 5.98
CA SER A 145 22.61 10.57 6.65
C SER A 145 21.38 10.77 7.54
N ASP A 146 21.33 11.87 8.28
CA ASP A 146 20.19 12.22 9.14
C ASP A 146 18.92 12.48 8.34
N CYS A 147 19.02 13.16 7.19
CA CYS A 147 17.90 13.35 6.27
C CYS A 147 17.37 12.02 5.72
N ILE A 148 18.27 11.12 5.29
CA ILE A 148 17.88 9.80 4.78
C ILE A 148 17.18 9.00 5.89
N ASN A 149 17.75 8.94 7.09
CA ASN A 149 17.16 8.21 8.21
C ASN A 149 15.79 8.78 8.59
N LYS A 150 15.65 10.11 8.64
CA LYS A 150 14.38 10.77 8.93
C LYS A 150 13.30 10.42 7.90
N LEU A 151 13.66 10.38 6.61
CA LEU A 151 12.72 9.94 5.57
C LEU A 151 12.39 8.46 5.68
N ILE A 152 13.35 7.59 5.99
CA ILE A 152 13.10 6.15 6.18
C ILE A 152 12.11 5.91 7.33
N ASP A 153 12.30 6.60 8.45
CA ASP A 153 11.45 6.42 9.64
C ASP A 153 10.01 6.85 9.36
N GLU A 154 9.81 8.02 8.75
CA GLU A 154 8.46 8.56 8.47
C GLU A 154 7.76 7.83 7.31
N LEU A 155 8.50 7.41 6.30
CA LEU A 155 7.96 6.70 5.12
C LEU A 155 7.84 5.18 5.35
N SER A 156 8.25 4.67 6.51
CA SER A 156 7.98 3.28 6.93
C SER A 156 6.47 2.99 7.02
N VAL A 157 5.66 4.03 7.22
CA VAL A 157 4.20 3.92 7.23
C VAL A 157 3.70 3.77 5.81
N LYS A 158 3.25 2.56 5.48
CA LYS A 158 2.75 2.25 4.13
C LYS A 158 1.43 2.95 3.85
N ASN A 159 1.39 3.66 2.72
CA ASN A 159 0.21 4.35 2.22
C ASN A 159 -0.97 3.41 1.93
N SER A 160 -2.17 3.97 1.93
CA SER A 160 -3.40 3.33 1.47
C SER A 160 -3.51 3.35 -0.06
N MET A 161 -4.35 2.50 -0.66
CA MET A 161 -4.53 2.55 -2.12
C MET A 161 -5.23 3.84 -2.54
N GLY A 162 -4.75 4.45 -3.62
CA GLY A 162 -5.20 5.74 -4.11
C GLY A 162 -4.83 6.93 -3.22
N GLU A 163 -3.99 6.73 -2.20
CA GLU A 163 -3.45 7.82 -1.40
C GLU A 163 -2.37 8.57 -2.18
N PRO A 164 -2.47 9.90 -2.33
CA PRO A 164 -1.45 10.68 -3.02
C PRO A 164 -0.17 10.77 -2.19
N VAL A 165 0.98 10.83 -2.87
CA VAL A 165 2.28 11.07 -2.22
C VAL A 165 2.54 12.57 -2.20
N TYR A 166 2.58 13.16 -1.00
CA TYR A 166 2.78 14.60 -0.82
C TYR A 166 4.26 14.97 -0.84
N ILE A 167 4.71 15.57 -1.94
CA ILE A 167 6.07 16.11 -2.07
C ILE A 167 6.27 17.24 -1.07
N SER A 168 5.25 18.06 -0.82
CA SER A 168 5.30 19.11 0.21
C SER A 168 5.57 18.58 1.62
N GLN A 169 5.13 17.36 1.94
CA GLN A 169 5.45 16.73 3.22
C GLN A 169 6.92 16.33 3.28
N ILE A 170 7.48 15.83 2.18
CA ILE A 170 8.91 15.50 2.08
C ILE A 170 9.77 16.76 2.27
N PHE A 171 9.42 17.88 1.62
CA PHE A 171 10.07 19.18 1.84
C PHE A 171 10.06 19.58 3.33
N LYS A 172 8.91 19.42 3.99
CA LYS A 172 8.77 19.76 5.41
C LYS A 172 9.66 18.87 6.29
N LEU A 173 9.65 17.57 6.05
CA LEU A 173 10.45 16.60 6.81
C LEU A 173 11.95 16.86 6.67
N LEU A 174 12.41 17.21 5.46
CA LEU A 174 13.81 17.54 5.21
C LEU A 174 14.22 18.85 5.91
N ASN A 175 13.37 19.88 5.87
CA ASN A 175 13.63 21.17 6.53
C ASN A 175 13.55 21.12 8.07
N GLU A 176 12.97 20.06 8.65
CA GLU A 176 12.96 19.84 10.10
C GLU A 176 14.29 19.26 10.64
N VAL A 177 15.17 18.78 9.77
CA VAL A 177 16.46 18.20 10.16
C VAL A 177 17.43 19.31 10.59
N SER A 178 18.06 19.12 11.75
CA SER A 178 19.04 20.07 12.29
C SER A 178 20.23 20.21 11.34
N GLY A 179 20.59 21.45 11.00
CA GLY A 179 21.69 21.75 10.07
C GLY A 179 21.26 21.88 8.60
N VAL A 180 20.00 21.60 8.26
CA VAL A 180 19.40 21.96 6.97
C VAL A 180 18.90 23.40 7.04
N VAL A 181 19.39 24.24 6.13
CA VAL A 181 18.93 25.62 5.98
C VAL A 181 17.67 25.67 5.14
N ASP A 182 17.68 24.98 3.99
CA ASP A 182 16.52 24.84 3.11
C ASP A 182 16.67 23.64 2.16
N THR A 183 15.54 23.16 1.64
CA THR A 183 15.47 22.10 0.64
C THR A 183 15.19 22.72 -0.72
N THR A 184 16.15 22.64 -1.64
CA THR A 184 16.06 23.27 -2.96
C THR A 184 15.07 22.54 -3.86
N THR A 185 15.17 21.20 -3.93
CA THR A 185 14.42 20.39 -4.91
C THR A 185 14.11 19.02 -4.33
N VAL A 186 12.91 18.51 -4.60
CA VAL A 186 12.52 17.13 -4.37
C VAL A 186 11.86 16.61 -5.63
N THR A 187 12.35 15.49 -6.14
CA THR A 187 11.84 14.81 -7.33
C THR A 187 11.53 13.35 -6.99
N LEU A 188 10.49 12.81 -7.62
CA LEU A 188 10.11 11.42 -7.49
C LEU A 188 10.45 10.70 -8.78
N GLU A 189 11.03 9.50 -8.68
CA GLU A 189 11.36 8.67 -9.84
C GLU A 189 10.60 7.35 -9.78
N ASN A 190 10.05 6.89 -10.90
CA ASN A 190 9.44 5.56 -10.95
C ASN A 190 10.54 4.51 -11.04
N LYS A 191 10.48 3.51 -10.16
CA LYS A 191 11.31 2.31 -10.25
C LYS A 191 10.44 1.18 -10.79
N ALA A 192 10.84 0.56 -11.90
CA ALA A 192 10.09 -0.52 -12.51
C ALA A 192 11.02 -1.61 -13.04
N GLY A 193 10.57 -2.87 -12.91
CA GLY A 193 11.29 -4.06 -13.37
C GLY A 193 12.35 -4.59 -12.40
N GLY A 194 12.88 -5.78 -12.70
CA GLY A 194 13.85 -6.46 -11.84
C GLY A 194 13.22 -6.91 -10.52
N VAL A 195 13.68 -6.33 -9.40
CA VAL A 195 13.11 -6.54 -8.06
C VAL A 195 11.84 -5.71 -7.81
N TYR A 196 11.61 -4.67 -8.62
CA TYR A 196 10.45 -3.80 -8.52
C TYR A 196 9.27 -4.35 -9.34
N SER A 197 8.08 -3.81 -9.09
CA SER A 197 6.89 -4.07 -9.90
C SER A 197 7.14 -3.78 -11.38
N ASN A 198 6.57 -4.60 -12.26
CA ASN A 198 6.61 -4.36 -13.71
C ASN A 198 5.68 -3.22 -14.15
N PHE A 199 4.98 -2.58 -13.22
CA PHE A 199 4.08 -1.48 -13.53
C PHE A 199 4.85 -0.16 -13.67
N PHE A 200 5.01 0.28 -14.93
CA PHE A 200 5.55 1.59 -15.24
C PHE A 200 4.48 2.66 -14.98
N TYR A 201 4.85 3.67 -14.18
CA TYR A 201 3.98 4.80 -13.87
C TYR A 201 4.69 6.10 -14.21
N ASP A 202 4.09 6.89 -15.10
CA ASP A 202 4.60 8.19 -15.48
C ASP A 202 4.31 9.19 -14.35
N ILE A 203 5.34 9.52 -13.57
CA ILE A 203 5.23 10.42 -12.43
C ILE A 203 4.95 11.85 -12.88
N ASP A 204 5.71 12.35 -13.84
CA ASP A 204 5.67 13.76 -14.27
C ASP A 204 4.29 14.17 -14.79
N SER A 205 3.65 13.29 -15.57
CA SER A 205 2.29 13.52 -16.08
C SER A 205 1.20 13.46 -15.01
N ASN A 206 1.46 12.80 -13.87
CA ASN A 206 0.50 12.59 -12.79
C ASN A 206 0.76 13.48 -11.56
N LEU A 207 1.71 14.40 -11.66
CA LEU A 207 1.88 15.46 -10.66
C LEU A 207 0.68 16.41 -10.65
N SER A 208 0.43 17.00 -9.49
CA SER A 208 -0.46 18.15 -9.37
C SER A 208 0.05 19.31 -10.24
N SER A 209 -0.85 20.20 -10.69
CA SER A 209 -0.50 21.36 -11.50
C SER A 209 0.54 22.28 -10.83
N ASP A 210 0.63 22.23 -9.50
CA ASP A 210 1.58 22.97 -8.67
C ASP A 210 2.77 22.13 -8.20
N GLY A 211 2.88 20.86 -8.61
CA GLY A 211 3.96 19.95 -8.24
C GLY A 211 3.97 19.51 -6.77
N ARG A 212 2.90 19.76 -5.99
CA ARG A 212 2.91 19.49 -4.54
C ARG A 212 2.67 18.04 -4.15
N PHE A 213 2.00 17.28 -5.01
CA PHE A 213 1.72 15.87 -4.75
C PHE A 213 1.62 15.07 -6.05
N LEU A 214 1.95 13.78 -5.95
CA LEU A 214 1.74 12.79 -6.98
C LEU A 214 0.36 12.16 -6.80
N LYS A 215 -0.48 12.22 -7.84
CA LYS A 215 -1.77 11.54 -7.85
C LYS A 215 -1.53 10.05 -8.00
N ILE A 216 -2.22 9.24 -7.20
CA ILE A 216 -2.17 7.78 -7.30
C ILE A 216 -3.56 7.27 -7.67
N PRO A 217 -3.69 6.40 -8.69
CA PRO A 217 -4.96 5.77 -9.05
C PRO A 217 -5.56 4.97 -7.89
N ALA A 218 -6.89 4.86 -7.86
CA ALA A 218 -7.60 4.15 -6.80
C ALA A 218 -7.30 2.63 -6.76
N ASP A 219 -6.83 2.05 -7.86
CA ASP A 219 -6.42 0.65 -8.01
C ASP A 219 -4.94 0.41 -7.68
N ALA A 220 -4.19 1.45 -7.29
CA ALA A 220 -2.75 1.38 -7.08
C ALA A 220 -2.31 1.85 -5.68
N VAL A 221 -1.17 1.34 -5.23
CA VAL A 221 -0.46 1.81 -4.03
C VAL A 221 0.94 2.26 -4.41
N ALA A 222 1.37 3.39 -3.87
CA ALA A 222 2.75 3.85 -3.97
C ALA A 222 3.59 3.28 -2.82
N GLU A 223 4.75 2.71 -3.13
CA GLU A 223 5.68 2.11 -2.15
C GLU A 223 7.14 2.38 -2.52
N ILE A 224 7.96 2.62 -1.50
CA ILE A 224 9.42 2.59 -1.61
C ILE A 224 9.87 1.19 -1.19
N LEU A 225 10.47 0.43 -2.12
CA LEU A 225 10.76 -0.98 -1.90
C LEU A 225 12.06 -1.16 -1.10
N VAL A 226 13.10 -0.40 -1.44
CA VAL A 226 14.41 -0.47 -0.81
C VAL A 226 14.80 0.94 -0.37
N PRO A 227 14.32 1.42 0.81
CA PRO A 227 14.49 2.81 1.22
C PRO A 227 15.95 3.30 1.22
N GLN A 228 16.90 2.42 1.55
CA GLN A 228 18.34 2.76 1.55
C GLN A 228 18.92 3.01 0.14
N ALA A 229 18.33 2.43 -0.90
CA ALA A 229 18.80 2.57 -2.29
C ALA A 229 17.92 3.52 -3.11
N ASP A 230 16.64 3.60 -2.77
CA ASP A 230 15.63 4.37 -3.49
C ASP A 230 15.58 5.84 -3.05
N ILE A 231 16.15 6.17 -1.88
CA ILE A 231 16.27 7.53 -1.38
C ILE A 231 17.71 8.00 -1.59
N SER A 232 17.88 9.03 -2.42
CA SER A 232 19.19 9.63 -2.66
C SER A 232 19.13 11.16 -2.56
N GLY A 233 20.23 11.77 -2.14
CA GLY A 233 20.26 13.21 -1.96
C GLY A 233 21.64 13.82 -2.16
N VAL A 234 21.66 15.12 -2.45
CA VAL A 234 22.88 15.91 -2.61
C VAL A 234 22.83 17.12 -1.69
N VAL A 235 23.94 17.40 -1.01
CA VAL A 235 24.10 18.57 -0.14
C VAL A 235 24.92 19.62 -0.86
N LYS A 236 24.35 20.82 -1.02
CA LYS A 236 25.07 22.00 -1.51
C LYS A 236 25.73 22.76 -0.37
#